data_AF-A0A1M5NTM8-F1
#
_entry.id   AF-A0A1M5NTM8-F1
#
_cell.length_a   1.000
_cell.length_b   1.000
_cell.length_c   1.000
_cell.angle_alpha   90.00
_cell.angle_beta   90.00
_cell.angle_gamma   90.00
#
_symmetry.space_group_name_H-M   'P 1'
#
loop_
_entity.id
_entity.type
_entity.pdbx_description
1 polymer ?
#
loop_
_entity_poly.entity_id
_entity_poly.type
_entity_poly.pdbx_seq_one_letter_code
_entity_poly.pdbx_strand_id
1 'polypeptide(L)'
;MENNLKIISIVILFFIISCKKKEHQNFSFQNVDGTIKPFEKKLYSKIDMFIDSSNCTKNKVITVRYQKLKKKDFIQVSNRKFFIPDSLYVLKEYKGHLIAIYNKEFFDNTISVGETDRLMIKNNRWNIYKRNQMETGIPCFDMFEVVNGELIKLSVESYYYNNLFENPPMLPPPPPSKK
;
A
#
# COMPACT_ATOMS: atom_id res chain seq x y z
N MET A 1 21.42 17.85 -53.70
CA MET A 1 21.07 18.21 -52.31
C MET A 1 19.89 17.39 -51.75
N GLU A 2 19.44 16.33 -52.44
CA GLU A 2 18.28 15.51 -52.03
C GLU A 2 18.64 14.27 -51.20
N ASN A 3 19.85 13.73 -51.32
CA ASN A 3 20.25 12.52 -50.58
C ASN A 3 20.48 12.77 -49.08
N ASN A 4 20.92 13.97 -48.70
CA ASN A 4 21.15 14.32 -47.29
C ASN A 4 19.83 14.49 -46.51
N LEU A 5 18.73 14.83 -47.19
CA LEU A 5 17.40 14.96 -46.58
C LEU A 5 16.79 13.59 -46.24
N LYS A 6 17.03 12.58 -47.09
CA LYS A 6 16.59 11.19 -46.85
C LYS A 6 17.32 10.54 -45.69
N ILE A 7 18.63 10.79 -45.55
CA ILE A 7 19.44 10.26 -44.45
C ILE A 7 19.01 10.87 -43.11
N ILE A 8 18.75 12.18 -43.06
CA ILE A 8 18.26 12.85 -41.84
C ILE A 8 16.88 12.31 -41.43
N SER A 9 15.98 12.03 -42.39
CA SER A 9 14.66 11.45 -42.10
C SER A 9 14.74 10.05 -41.49
N ILE A 10 15.69 9.22 -41.93
CA ILE A 10 15.88 7.86 -41.39
C ILE A 10 16.46 7.89 -39.97
N VAL A 11 17.38 8.81 -39.69
CA VAL A 11 17.97 8.96 -38.35
C VAL A 11 16.94 9.45 -37.32
N ILE A 12 16.03 10.35 -37.72
CA ILE A 12 14.91 10.78 -36.87
C ILE A 12 13.93 9.63 -36.61
N LEU A 13 13.65 8.78 -37.63
CA LEU A 13 12.79 7.61 -37.46
C LEU A 13 13.36 6.61 -36.43
N PHE A 14 14.68 6.39 -36.42
CA PHE A 14 15.33 5.51 -35.44
C PHE A 14 15.33 6.08 -34.01
N PHE A 15 15.40 7.41 -33.84
CA PHE A 15 15.31 8.04 -32.52
C PHE A 15 13.92 7.92 -31.89
N ILE A 16 12.85 7.87 -32.69
CA ILE A 16 11.48 7.69 -32.19
C ILE A 16 11.25 6.25 -31.69
N ILE A 17 11.90 5.26 -32.31
CA ILE A 17 11.74 3.84 -31.96
C ILE A 17 12.57 3.44 -30.70
N SER A 18 13.61 4.21 -30.36
CA SER A 18 14.44 3.94 -29.17
C SER A 18 13.92 4.53 -27.86
N CYS A 19 12.77 5.23 -27.87
CA CYS A 19 11.98 5.41 -26.67
C CYS A 19 11.21 4.12 -26.35
N LYS A 20 11.95 3.07 -25.95
CA LYS A 20 11.39 2.05 -25.07
C LYS A 20 11.05 2.73 -23.75
N LYS A 21 9.90 3.39 -23.72
CA LYS A 21 9.13 3.55 -22.49
C LYS A 21 9.08 2.13 -21.93
N LYS A 22 9.73 1.91 -20.77
CA LYS A 22 9.45 0.73 -19.96
C LYS A 22 7.94 0.63 -19.97
N GLU A 23 7.42 -0.45 -20.54
CA GLU A 23 6.02 -0.78 -20.36
C GLU A 23 5.81 -0.67 -18.84
N HIS A 24 5.05 0.34 -18.43
CA HIS A 24 4.23 0.14 -17.28
C HIS A 24 3.38 -1.05 -17.68
N GLN A 25 3.83 -2.24 -17.28
CA GLN A 25 2.96 -3.36 -17.04
C GLN A 25 1.86 -2.76 -16.15
N ASN A 26 0.77 -2.37 -16.79
CA ASN A 26 -0.51 -2.30 -16.15
C ASN A 26 -0.74 -3.72 -15.68
N PHE A 27 -0.29 -4.02 -14.46
CA PHE A 27 -0.78 -5.15 -13.71
C PHE A 27 -2.28 -4.92 -13.60
N SER A 28 -2.99 -5.53 -14.56
CA SER A 28 -4.43 -5.68 -14.52
C SER A 28 -4.74 -6.41 -13.22
N PHE A 29 -5.40 -5.72 -12.29
CA PHE A 29 -5.98 -6.31 -11.08
C PHE A 29 -7.21 -7.15 -11.44
N GLN A 30 -7.07 -8.05 -12.39
CA GLN A 30 -8.08 -9.02 -12.75
C GLN A 30 -7.71 -10.32 -12.06
N ASN A 31 -8.36 -10.56 -10.92
CA ASN A 31 -8.50 -11.90 -10.39
C ASN A 31 -9.39 -12.73 -11.33
N VAL A 32 -9.31 -14.04 -11.18
CA VAL A 32 -9.82 -15.11 -12.07
C VAL A 32 -11.33 -15.05 -12.41
N ASP A 33 -12.10 -14.10 -11.84
CA ASP A 33 -13.51 -13.80 -12.16
C ASP A 33 -13.82 -12.31 -12.46
N GLY A 34 -12.81 -11.48 -12.73
CA GLY A 34 -12.96 -10.13 -13.32
C GLY A 34 -13.66 -9.04 -12.47
N THR A 35 -14.16 -9.33 -11.28
CA THR A 35 -14.91 -8.36 -10.45
C THR A 35 -14.14 -7.93 -9.19
N ILE A 36 -13.59 -6.71 -9.21
CA ILE A 36 -13.02 -6.07 -8.01
C ILE A 36 -14.17 -5.65 -7.08
N LYS A 37 -14.10 -6.02 -5.79
CA LYS A 37 -15.11 -5.63 -4.79
C LYS A 37 -15.23 -4.09 -4.71
N PRO A 38 -16.45 -3.52 -4.58
CA PRO A 38 -16.62 -2.06 -4.53
C PRO A 38 -15.77 -1.35 -3.46
N PHE A 39 -15.62 -1.97 -2.29
CA PHE A 39 -14.79 -1.45 -1.20
C PHE A 39 -13.30 -1.47 -1.54
N GLU A 40 -12.82 -2.56 -2.13
CA GLU A 40 -11.43 -2.72 -2.55
C GLU A 40 -11.02 -1.60 -3.52
N LYS A 41 -11.86 -1.31 -4.51
CA LYS A 41 -11.62 -0.21 -5.46
C LYS A 41 -11.48 1.14 -4.75
N LYS A 42 -12.32 1.42 -3.75
CA LYS A 42 -12.24 2.67 -2.97
C LYS A 42 -10.96 2.73 -2.14
N LEU A 43 -10.56 1.62 -1.52
CA LEU A 43 -9.33 1.53 -0.74
C LEU A 43 -8.11 1.83 -1.60
N TYR A 44 -7.98 1.19 -2.77
CA TYR A 44 -6.85 1.46 -3.68
C TYR A 44 -6.87 2.90 -4.22
N SER A 45 -8.03 3.49 -4.44
CA SER A 45 -8.12 4.90 -4.79
C SER A 45 -7.58 5.82 -3.68
N LYS A 46 -7.82 5.50 -2.40
CA LYS A 46 -7.22 6.25 -1.27
C LYS A 46 -5.72 6.03 -1.15
N ILE A 47 -5.24 4.80 -1.41
CA ILE A 47 -3.81 4.49 -1.45
C ILE A 47 -3.13 5.28 -2.57
N ASP A 48 -3.73 5.35 -3.76
CA ASP A 48 -3.24 6.15 -4.88
C ASP A 48 -3.10 7.62 -4.49
N MET A 49 -4.15 8.23 -3.94
CA MET A 49 -4.11 9.62 -3.48
C MET A 49 -3.01 9.85 -2.43
N PHE A 50 -2.82 8.90 -1.50
CA PHE A 50 -1.77 8.96 -0.50
C PHE A 50 -0.37 8.92 -1.12
N ILE A 51 -0.13 7.99 -2.05
CA ILE A 51 1.14 7.85 -2.78
C ILE A 51 1.43 9.09 -3.64
N ASP A 52 0.41 9.64 -4.32
CA ASP A 52 0.59 10.78 -5.22
C ASP A 52 0.79 12.10 -4.46
N SER A 53 0.36 12.19 -3.20
CA SER A 53 0.62 13.35 -2.33
C SER A 53 2.10 13.38 -1.89
N SER A 54 2.89 14.16 -2.63
CA SER A 54 4.37 14.20 -2.64
C SER A 54 5.09 14.48 -1.31
N ASN A 55 4.38 14.78 -0.22
CA ASN A 55 4.99 15.08 1.08
C ASN A 55 5.46 13.85 1.85
N CYS A 56 4.99 12.65 1.47
CA CYS A 56 5.16 11.45 2.28
C CYS A 56 5.79 10.26 1.54
N THR A 57 6.34 10.45 0.34
CA THR A 57 6.74 9.39 -0.60
C THR A 57 8.14 8.80 -0.41
N LYS A 58 8.84 9.12 0.69
CA LYS A 58 10.26 8.75 0.85
C LYS A 58 10.52 7.25 0.97
N ASN A 59 9.52 6.44 1.30
CA ASN A 59 9.73 5.02 1.55
C ASN A 59 8.87 4.15 0.64
N LYS A 60 9.38 2.94 0.38
CA LYS A 60 8.77 1.98 -0.56
C LYS A 60 7.61 1.18 0.06
N VAL A 61 7.49 1.12 1.39
CA VAL A 61 6.47 0.29 2.04
C VAL A 61 5.28 1.16 2.46
N ILE A 62 4.11 0.88 1.89
CA ILE A 62 2.84 1.43 2.33
C ILE A 62 2.16 0.40 3.20
N THR A 63 1.82 0.77 4.42
CA THR A 63 1.08 -0.11 5.34
C THR A 63 -0.38 0.28 5.38
N VAL A 64 -1.26 -0.73 5.40
CA VAL A 64 -2.70 -0.56 5.52
C VAL A 64 -3.17 -1.34 6.74
N ARG A 65 -3.81 -0.65 7.66
CA ARG A 65 -4.27 -1.21 8.95
C ARG A 65 -5.73 -0.90 9.18
N TYR A 66 -6.37 -1.75 9.98
CA TYR A 66 -7.75 -1.58 10.42
C TYR A 66 -7.85 -1.63 11.94
N GLN A 67 -8.72 -0.80 12.52
CA GLN A 67 -9.05 -0.80 13.94
C GLN A 67 -10.52 -0.42 14.14
N LYS A 68 -11.20 -1.12 15.05
CA LYS A 68 -12.54 -0.78 15.51
C LYS A 68 -12.48 -0.08 16.86
N LEU A 69 -13.14 1.06 17.01
CA LEU A 69 -13.27 1.75 18.30
C LEU A 69 -14.68 2.32 18.44
N LYS A 70 -15.33 2.05 19.58
CA LYS A 70 -16.69 2.57 19.90
C LYS A 70 -17.69 2.35 18.75
N LYS A 71 -17.70 1.14 18.17
CA LYS A 71 -18.54 0.72 17.03
C LYS A 71 -18.23 1.41 15.68
N LYS A 72 -17.22 2.26 15.60
CA LYS A 72 -16.72 2.84 14.36
C LYS A 72 -15.53 2.04 13.82
N ASP A 73 -15.45 1.96 12.51
CA ASP A 73 -14.44 1.21 11.77
C ASP A 73 -13.45 2.20 11.14
N PHE A 74 -12.16 2.00 11.35
CA PHE A 74 -11.12 2.93 10.89
C PHE A 74 -10.06 2.21 10.08
N ILE A 75 -9.54 2.89 9.06
CA ILE A 75 -8.41 2.45 8.26
C ILE A 75 -7.30 3.50 8.30
N GLN A 76 -6.08 3.05 8.53
CA GLN A 76 -4.88 3.87 8.39
C GLN A 76 -4.09 3.40 7.18
N VAL A 77 -3.71 4.36 6.32
CA VAL A 77 -2.74 4.17 5.25
C VAL A 77 -1.50 4.96 5.64
N SER A 78 -0.36 4.29 5.88
CA SER A 78 0.85 4.97 6.34
C SER A 78 2.09 4.54 5.58
N ASN A 79 3.01 5.49 5.40
CA ASN A 79 4.29 5.21 4.80
C ASN A 79 5.29 4.71 5.85
N ARG A 80 6.00 3.61 5.54
CA ARG A 80 7.00 2.99 6.40
C ARG A 80 8.25 2.64 5.63
N LYS A 81 9.38 2.63 6.32
CA LYS A 81 10.64 2.09 5.80
C LYS A 81 10.61 0.57 5.68
N PHE A 82 9.95 -0.08 6.65
CA PHE A 82 9.89 -1.53 6.79
C PHE A 82 8.46 -2.01 7.12
N PHE A 83 8.13 -3.24 6.74
CA PHE A 83 6.95 -3.93 7.25
C PHE A 83 7.31 -4.89 8.38
N ILE A 84 6.33 -5.21 9.22
CA ILE A 84 6.43 -6.16 10.33
C ILE A 84 5.76 -7.47 9.88
N PRO A 85 6.45 -8.62 9.87
CA PRO A 85 5.88 -9.84 9.31
C PRO A 85 4.86 -10.54 10.23
N ASP A 86 4.95 -10.41 11.56
CA ASP A 86 4.20 -11.24 12.52
C ASP A 86 2.67 -11.08 12.48
N SER A 87 2.17 -10.03 11.83
CA SER A 87 0.73 -9.75 11.68
C SER A 87 0.34 -9.39 10.24
N LEU A 88 1.26 -9.63 9.31
CA LEU A 88 1.07 -9.30 7.90
C LEU A 88 0.08 -10.27 7.28
N TYR A 89 -1.00 -9.74 6.71
CA TYR A 89 -1.99 -10.53 6.00
C TYR A 89 -1.65 -10.66 4.51
N VAL A 90 -1.39 -9.52 3.85
CA VAL A 90 -1.07 -9.46 2.42
C VAL A 90 0.16 -8.59 2.23
N LEU A 91 1.03 -9.02 1.32
CA LEU A 91 2.15 -8.22 0.85
C LEU A 91 2.22 -8.30 -0.67
N LYS A 92 1.98 -7.17 -1.34
CA LYS A 92 2.01 -7.15 -2.80
C LYS A 92 2.66 -5.89 -3.35
N GLU A 93 3.14 -5.98 -4.59
CA GLU A 93 3.63 -4.82 -5.31
C GLU A 93 2.47 -4.08 -5.99
N TYR A 94 2.45 -2.75 -5.86
CA TYR A 94 1.46 -1.88 -6.47
C TYR A 94 2.10 -0.55 -6.82
N LYS A 95 2.09 -0.18 -8.11
CA LYS A 95 2.72 1.05 -8.62
C LYS A 95 4.14 1.29 -8.07
N GLY A 96 4.97 0.24 -8.04
CA GLY A 96 6.36 0.29 -7.56
C GLY A 96 6.53 0.36 -6.03
N HIS A 97 5.43 0.34 -5.27
CA HIS A 97 5.41 0.29 -3.81
C HIS A 97 5.08 -1.11 -3.31
N LEU A 98 5.56 -1.46 -2.12
CA LEU A 98 5.14 -2.66 -1.40
C LEU A 98 3.96 -2.29 -0.50
N ILE A 99 2.78 -2.84 -0.78
CA ILE A 99 1.58 -2.65 0.04
C ILE A 99 1.52 -3.80 1.05
N ALA A 100 1.72 -3.46 2.32
CA ALA A 100 1.66 -4.37 3.46
C ALA A 100 0.33 -4.18 4.20
N ILE A 101 -0.60 -5.12 4.03
CA ILE A 101 -1.93 -5.07 4.65
C ILE A 101 -1.92 -5.96 5.88
N TYR A 102 -2.37 -5.41 7.00
CA TYR A 102 -2.51 -6.09 8.30
C TYR A 102 -3.99 -6.36 8.60
N ASN A 103 -4.31 -6.99 9.73
CA ASN A 103 -5.69 -7.21 10.19
C ASN A 103 -6.51 -8.13 9.25
N LYS A 104 -6.05 -9.38 9.09
CA LYS A 104 -6.70 -10.41 8.26
C LYS A 104 -8.21 -10.47 8.45
N GLU A 105 -8.72 -10.50 9.67
CA GLU A 105 -10.15 -10.68 9.97
C GLU A 105 -11.07 -9.69 9.24
N PHE A 106 -10.62 -8.44 9.07
CA PHE A 106 -11.36 -7.42 8.33
C PHE A 106 -11.11 -7.53 6.82
N PHE A 107 -9.85 -7.71 6.42
CA PHE A 107 -9.46 -7.63 5.01
C PHE A 107 -9.78 -8.89 4.21
N ASP A 108 -9.87 -10.06 4.84
CA ASP A 108 -10.20 -11.32 4.17
C ASP A 108 -11.56 -11.25 3.44
N ASN A 109 -12.49 -10.46 3.98
CA ASN A 109 -13.82 -10.28 3.40
C ASN A 109 -13.93 -9.06 2.48
N THR A 110 -13.00 -8.10 2.56
CA THR A 110 -13.15 -6.78 1.92
C THR A 110 -12.22 -6.54 0.75
N ILE A 111 -11.13 -7.31 0.64
CA ILE A 111 -10.22 -7.30 -0.51
C ILE A 111 -10.10 -8.69 -1.11
N SER A 112 -9.74 -8.74 -2.39
CA SER A 112 -9.44 -9.98 -3.09
C SER A 112 -7.95 -10.29 -2.91
N VAL A 113 -7.62 -11.53 -2.60
CA VAL A 113 -6.24 -11.95 -2.35
C VAL A 113 -5.87 -13.04 -3.34
N GLY A 114 -5.00 -12.71 -4.30
CA GLY A 114 -4.44 -13.69 -5.22
C GLY A 114 -3.45 -14.63 -4.53
N GLU A 115 -3.19 -15.78 -5.13
CA GLU A 115 -2.20 -16.74 -4.59
C GLU A 115 -0.80 -16.12 -4.44
N THR A 116 -0.44 -15.19 -5.33
CA THR A 116 0.83 -14.46 -5.32
C THR A 116 0.88 -13.34 -4.28
N ASP A 117 -0.26 -12.85 -3.79
CA ASP A 117 -0.35 -11.77 -2.78
C ASP A 117 0.03 -12.25 -1.37
N ARG A 118 0.11 -13.57 -1.20
CA ARG A 118 0.48 -14.27 0.05
C ARG A 118 1.94 -14.73 0.06
N LEU A 119 2.70 -14.50 -1.01
CA LEU A 119 4.08 -14.92 -1.08
C LEU A 119 4.87 -14.20 0.01
N MET A 120 5.09 -14.91 1.14
CA MET A 120 6.13 -14.60 2.11
C MET A 120 7.42 -14.40 1.32
N ILE A 121 7.79 -13.13 1.09
CA ILE A 121 8.97 -12.79 0.32
C ILE A 121 10.18 -13.21 1.17
N LYS A 122 10.61 -14.46 1.00
CA LYS A 122 11.97 -14.91 1.28
C LYS A 122 12.87 -13.89 0.59
N ASN A 123 13.57 -13.06 1.38
CA ASN A 123 14.47 -11.97 0.93
C ASN A 123 13.88 -10.60 0.59
N ASN A 124 12.88 -10.14 1.36
CA ASN A 124 12.55 -8.73 1.34
C ASN A 124 13.51 -7.90 2.24
N ARG A 125 14.42 -7.12 1.64
CA ARG A 125 15.29 -6.13 2.31
C ARG A 125 14.53 -5.06 3.14
N TRP A 126 13.20 -5.04 3.04
CA TRP A 126 12.28 -4.16 3.74
C TRP A 126 11.53 -4.87 4.89
N ASN A 127 11.87 -6.12 5.22
CA ASN A 127 11.42 -6.79 6.44
C ASN A 127 12.21 -6.25 7.65
N ILE A 128 11.50 -5.78 8.67
CA ILE A 128 12.10 -5.16 9.86
C ILE A 128 13.11 -6.09 10.58
N TYR A 129 12.82 -7.39 10.69
CA TYR A 129 13.68 -8.36 11.40
C TYR A 129 14.95 -8.70 10.64
N LYS A 130 15.01 -8.44 9.34
CA LYS A 130 16.24 -8.64 8.56
C LYS A 130 17.22 -7.48 8.68
N ARG A 131 16.82 -6.38 9.33
CA ARG A 131 17.61 -5.14 9.38
C ARG A 131 18.08 -4.77 10.78
N ASN A 132 17.63 -5.43 11.85
CA ASN A 132 17.91 -5.05 13.24
C ASN A 132 17.69 -3.54 13.49
N GLN A 133 16.71 -2.93 12.82
CA GLN A 133 16.39 -1.51 12.96
C GLN A 133 15.05 -1.36 13.69
N MET A 134 15.06 -0.62 14.80
CA MET A 134 13.87 -0.10 15.47
C MET A 134 13.84 1.41 15.25
N GLU A 135 13.29 1.87 14.12
CA GLU A 135 12.99 3.29 13.96
C GLU A 135 11.64 3.61 14.59
N THR A 136 11.64 4.57 15.51
CA THR A 136 10.50 5.01 16.33
C THR A 136 9.80 6.26 15.78
N GLY A 137 10.13 6.67 14.55
CA GLY A 137 9.54 7.85 13.93
C GLY A 137 8.03 7.69 13.71
N ILE A 138 7.28 8.77 13.96
CA ILE A 138 5.86 8.84 13.60
C ILE A 138 5.79 8.78 12.06
N PRO A 139 5.16 7.75 11.48
CA PRO A 139 5.03 7.65 10.04
C PRO A 139 4.16 8.79 9.54
N CYS A 140 4.38 9.24 8.31
CA CYS A 140 3.31 9.97 7.63
C CYS A 140 2.15 8.99 7.35
N PHE A 141 0.92 9.42 7.65
CA PHE A 141 -0.27 8.61 7.43
C PHE A 141 -1.48 9.46 7.08
N ASP A 142 -2.41 8.84 6.36
CA ASP A 142 -3.79 9.26 6.26
C ASP A 142 -4.66 8.26 7.04
N MET A 143 -5.72 8.77 7.67
CA MET A 143 -6.71 7.95 8.38
C MET A 143 -8.10 8.21 7.83
N PHE A 144 -8.89 7.13 7.73
CA PHE A 144 -10.23 7.13 7.17
C PHE A 144 -11.19 6.44 8.14
N GLU A 145 -12.38 7.01 8.33
CA GLU A 145 -13.52 6.32 8.92
C GLU A 145 -14.30 5.59 7.82
N VAL A 146 -14.68 4.35 8.09
CA VAL A 146 -15.55 3.56 7.21
C VAL A 146 -17.00 3.82 7.59
N VAL A 147 -17.73 4.51 6.71
CA VAL A 147 -19.16 4.84 6.93
C VAL A 147 -19.95 4.37 5.73
N ASN A 148 -20.86 3.41 5.92
CA ASN A 148 -21.69 2.82 4.85
C ASN A 148 -20.86 2.34 3.63
N GLY A 149 -19.67 1.80 3.88
CA GLY A 149 -18.75 1.35 2.82
C GLY A 149 -18.02 2.47 2.07
N GLU A 150 -18.12 3.71 2.53
CA GLU A 150 -17.28 4.85 2.10
C GLU A 150 -16.05 5.01 3.00
N LEU A 151 -14.99 5.60 2.46
CA LEU A 151 -13.76 5.95 3.18
C LEU A 151 -13.67 7.47 3.32
N ILE A 152 -14.12 7.97 4.46
CA ILE A 152 -14.15 9.42 4.77
C ILE A 152 -12.85 9.77 5.47
N LYS A 153 -12.05 10.67 4.88
CA LYS A 153 -10.78 11.11 5.47
C LYS A 153 -11.04 11.86 6.77
N LEU A 154 -10.34 11.48 7.83
CA LEU A 154 -10.41 12.16 9.11
C LEU A 154 -9.59 13.45 9.11
N SER A 155 -10.09 14.46 9.83
CA SER A 155 -9.31 15.65 10.15
C SER A 155 -8.16 15.28 11.10
N VAL A 156 -7.00 15.91 10.89
CA VAL A 156 -5.82 15.79 11.76
C VAL A 156 -6.09 16.27 13.19
N GLU A 157 -7.09 17.12 13.37
CA GLU A 157 -7.51 17.64 14.69
C GLU A 157 -8.43 16.68 15.44
N SER A 158 -8.90 15.59 14.79
CA SER A 158 -9.84 14.68 15.43
C SER A 158 -9.18 13.83 16.52
N TYR A 159 -9.96 13.49 17.56
CA TYR A 159 -9.52 12.58 18.61
C TYR A 159 -9.01 11.25 18.03
N TYR A 160 -9.75 10.67 17.08
CA TYR A 160 -9.39 9.38 16.48
C TYR A 160 -8.06 9.43 15.72
N TYR A 161 -7.82 10.49 14.96
CA TYR A 161 -6.57 10.65 14.21
C TYR A 161 -5.34 10.65 15.12
N ASN A 162 -5.46 11.24 16.31
CA ASN A 162 -4.36 11.42 17.25
C ASN A 162 -4.18 10.27 18.26
N ASN A 163 -5.17 9.38 18.41
CA ASN A 163 -5.18 8.35 19.46
C ASN A 163 -5.35 6.92 18.93
N LEU A 164 -5.54 6.72 17.62
CA LEU A 164 -5.62 5.38 17.02
C LEU A 164 -4.29 4.97 16.38
N PHE A 165 -4.06 3.66 16.31
CA PHE A 165 -2.89 3.04 15.67
C PHE A 165 -1.53 3.51 16.22
N GLU A 166 -1.37 3.43 17.55
CA GLU A 166 -0.08 3.65 18.20
C GLU A 166 1.03 2.77 17.59
N ASN A 167 2.26 3.31 17.62
CA ASN A 167 3.46 2.62 17.19
C ASN A 167 4.32 2.21 18.37
N PRO A 168 4.82 0.95 18.40
CA PRO A 168 4.52 -0.18 17.51
C PRO A 168 3.13 -0.79 17.77
N PRO A 169 2.58 -1.67 16.89
CA PRO A 169 1.31 -2.34 17.17
C PRO A 169 1.41 -3.08 18.51
N MET A 170 0.58 -2.70 19.48
CA MET A 170 0.52 -3.42 20.74
C MET A 170 0.02 -4.83 20.45
N LEU A 171 0.80 -5.85 20.86
CA LEU A 171 0.26 -7.20 20.98
C LEU A 171 -0.95 -7.14 21.94
N PRO A 172 -2.00 -7.93 21.70
CA PRO A 172 -3.08 -8.04 22.67
C PRO A 172 -2.48 -8.42 24.04
N PRO A 173 -2.94 -7.80 25.15
CA PRO A 173 -2.45 -8.16 26.47
C PRO A 173 -2.67 -9.67 26.68
N PRO A 174 -1.71 -10.38 27.31
CA PRO A 174 -1.89 -11.79 27.59
C PRO A 174 -3.16 -12.00 28.41
N PRO A 175 -3.89 -13.12 28.19
CA PRO A 175 -5.07 -13.41 28.98
C PRO A 175 -4.70 -13.46 30.48
N PRO A 176 -5.60 -13.02 31.37
CA PRO A 176 -5.33 -13.07 32.82
C PRO A 176 -4.98 -14.51 33.22
N SER A 177 -3.95 -14.67 34.06
CA SER A 177 -3.60 -16.00 34.56
C SER A 177 -4.81 -16.57 35.29
N LYS A 178 -5.30 -17.74 34.86
CA LYS A 178 -6.27 -18.49 35.64
C LYS A 178 -5.62 -18.80 37.00
N LYS A 179 -6.02 -18.07 38.03
CA LYS A 179 -5.82 -18.45 39.43
C LYS A 179 -7.10 -19.06 39.92
#